data_AF-A0A536BRJ2-F1
#
_entry.id   AF-A0A536BRJ2-F1
#
_cell.length_a   1.000
_cell.length_b   1.000
_cell.length_c   1.000
_cell.angle_alpha   90.00
_cell.angle_beta   90.00
_cell.angle_gamma   90.00
#
_symmetry.space_group_name_H-M   'P 1'
#
loop_
_entity.id
_entity.type
_entity.pdbx_description
1 polymer ?
#
loop_
_entity_poly.entity_id
_entity_poly.type
_entity_poly.pdbx_seq_one_letter_code
_entity_poly.pdbx_strand_id
1 'polypeptide(L)'
;GQLEFLTRLEAEVPPALLEITRVPGLGPRTAKDIYDALGILSLDALEDAARTHRLLSVRGIKAKTEENILKGIAMLKRTEGRIYFPEAWILADSMLATLRALKGVARAEIAGSARRASETVGDLDLLVAGDDPDALRAEFGRLPQVNEVIAQDGA
;
A
#
# COMPACT_ATOMS: atom_id res chain seq x y z
N GLY A 1 -6.06 -20.83 11.50
CA GLY A 1 -5.45 -20.91 12.85
C GLY A 1 -5.77 -19.65 13.61
N GLN A 2 -5.70 -19.68 14.94
CA GLN A 2 -5.87 -18.50 15.81
C GLN A 2 -4.67 -18.39 16.76
N LEU A 3 -4.19 -17.17 16.99
CA LEU A 3 -3.12 -16.87 17.94
C LEU A 3 -3.73 -16.12 19.12
N GLU A 4 -3.90 -16.78 20.27
CA GLU A 4 -4.58 -16.19 21.45
C GLU A 4 -3.94 -14.87 21.91
N PHE A 5 -2.62 -14.75 21.76
CA PHE A 5 -1.90 -13.52 22.08
C PHE A 5 -2.37 -12.33 21.22
N LEU A 6 -2.61 -12.55 19.92
CA LEU A 6 -3.13 -11.52 19.02
C LEU A 6 -4.55 -11.13 19.41
N THR A 7 -5.43 -12.11 19.66
CA THR A 7 -6.83 -11.86 20.05
C THR A 7 -6.94 -11.03 21.32
N ARG A 8 -6.07 -11.28 22.31
CA ARG A 8 -6.02 -10.48 23.54
C ARG A 8 -5.61 -9.03 23.26
N LEU A 9 -4.60 -8.80 22.42
CA LEU A 9 -4.16 -7.44 22.08
C LEU A 9 -5.20 -6.68 21.25
N GLU A 10 -5.90 -7.36 20.34
CA GLU A 10 -7.01 -6.77 19.58
C GLU A 10 -8.18 -6.34 20.47
N ALA A 11 -8.39 -7.00 21.63
CA ALA A 11 -9.40 -6.59 22.60
C ALA A 11 -9.03 -5.33 23.40
N GLU A 12 -7.74 -4.98 23.46
CA GLU A 12 -7.24 -3.79 24.16
C GLU A 12 -7.29 -2.52 23.29
N VAL A 13 -7.46 -2.66 21.96
CA VAL A 13 -7.41 -1.56 21.00
C VAL A 13 -8.72 -1.52 20.18
N PRO A 14 -9.40 -0.36 20.07
CA PRO A 14 -10.55 -0.24 19.18
C PRO A 14 -10.19 -0.69 17.74
N PRO A 15 -10.95 -1.58 17.10
CA PRO A 15 -10.63 -2.06 15.74
C PRO A 15 -10.42 -0.94 14.72
N ALA A 16 -11.20 0.13 14.88
CA ALA A 16 -11.08 1.40 14.18
C ALA A 16 -9.66 2.01 14.18
N LEU A 17 -8.95 1.91 15.31
CA LEU A 17 -7.57 2.40 15.45
C LEU A 17 -6.60 1.57 14.62
N LEU A 18 -6.83 0.26 14.50
CA LEU A 18 -6.05 -0.63 13.63
C LEU A 18 -6.29 -0.28 12.15
N GLU A 19 -7.52 0.01 11.75
CA GLU A 19 -7.80 0.47 10.38
C GLU A 19 -7.07 1.76 10.02
N ILE A 20 -7.03 2.73 10.95
CA ILE A 20 -6.30 3.98 10.77
C ILE A 20 -4.80 3.72 10.58
N THR A 21 -4.21 2.74 11.27
CA THR A 21 -2.78 2.38 11.08
C THR A 21 -2.47 1.72 9.74
N ARG A 22 -3.50 1.31 8.96
CA ARG A 22 -3.28 0.80 7.60
C ARG A 22 -2.94 1.91 6.61
N VAL A 23 -3.21 3.18 6.94
CA VAL A 23 -2.87 4.31 6.08
C VAL A 23 -1.35 4.40 5.95
N PRO A 24 -0.78 4.29 4.74
CA PRO A 24 0.65 4.41 4.53
C PRO A 24 1.23 5.66 5.17
N GLY A 25 2.35 5.51 5.87
CA GLY A 25 2.99 6.59 6.62
C GLY A 25 2.36 6.93 7.97
N LEU A 26 1.30 6.22 8.40
CA LEU A 26 0.66 6.42 9.68
C LEU A 26 0.94 5.28 10.67
N GLY A 27 1.92 5.50 11.54
CA GLY A 27 2.28 4.51 12.56
C GLY A 27 1.32 4.47 13.77
N PRO A 28 1.40 3.41 14.60
CA PRO A 28 0.55 3.24 15.79
C PRO A 28 0.55 4.42 16.75
N ARG A 29 1.70 5.09 16.90
CA ARG A 29 1.84 6.28 17.74
C ARG A 29 0.98 7.45 17.26
N THR A 30 1.08 7.76 15.97
CA THR A 30 0.30 8.85 15.36
C THR A 30 -1.19 8.55 15.38
N ALA A 31 -1.57 7.29 15.12
CA ALA A 31 -2.96 6.86 15.22
C ALA A 31 -3.53 7.09 16.64
N LYS A 32 -2.74 6.74 17.68
CA LYS A 32 -3.10 7.01 19.07
C LYS A 32 -3.19 8.51 19.37
N ASP A 33 -2.23 9.31 18.92
CA ASP A 33 -2.23 10.77 19.13
C ASP A 33 -3.47 11.42 18.48
N ILE A 34 -3.89 10.94 17.30
CA ILE A 34 -5.13 11.38 16.62
C ILE A 34 -6.38 10.97 17.42
N TYR A 35 -6.43 9.72 17.89
CA TYR A 35 -7.54 9.23 18.70
C TYR A 35 -7.67 10.01 20.01
N ASP A 36 -6.58 10.19 20.75
CA ASP A 36 -6.56 10.88 22.04
C ASP A 36 -6.98 12.36 21.89
N ALA A 37 -6.60 13.02 20.79
CA ALA A 37 -6.87 14.44 20.57
C ALA A 37 -8.25 14.72 19.93
N LEU A 38 -8.71 13.86 19.01
CA LEU A 38 -9.87 14.14 18.15
C LEU A 38 -10.97 13.07 18.23
N GLY A 39 -10.74 11.95 18.90
CA GLY A 39 -11.70 10.85 19.03
C GLY A 39 -12.03 10.16 17.69
N ILE A 40 -11.16 10.27 16.69
CA ILE A 40 -11.39 9.72 15.35
C ILE A 40 -11.23 8.20 15.38
N LEU A 41 -12.24 7.50 14.87
CA LEU A 41 -12.36 6.05 14.88
C LEU A 41 -12.80 5.48 13.51
N SER A 42 -12.58 6.21 12.42
CA SER A 42 -12.83 5.67 11.08
C SER A 42 -11.98 6.37 10.03
N LEU A 43 -11.76 5.69 8.89
CA LEU A 43 -11.06 6.28 7.74
C LEU A 43 -11.79 7.51 7.18
N ASP A 44 -13.12 7.49 7.14
CA ASP A 44 -13.89 8.63 6.65
C ASP A 44 -13.81 9.85 7.59
N ALA A 45 -13.86 9.62 8.92
CA ALA A 45 -13.68 10.70 9.89
C ALA A 45 -12.23 11.23 9.87
N LEU A 46 -11.25 10.37 9.62
CA LEU A 46 -9.86 10.77 9.41
C LEU A 46 -9.70 11.61 8.14
N GLU A 47 -10.34 11.20 7.04
CA GLU A 47 -10.32 11.94 5.78
C GLU A 47 -10.95 13.33 5.93
N ASP A 48 -12.12 13.41 6.57
CA ASP A 48 -12.79 14.68 6.85
C ASP A 48 -11.93 15.60 7.71
N ALA A 49 -11.33 15.06 8.78
CA ALA A 49 -10.44 15.82 9.65
C ALA A 49 -9.19 16.33 8.92
N ALA A 50 -8.65 15.56 7.97
CA ALA A 50 -7.52 15.97 7.14
C ALA A 50 -7.93 17.05 6.12
N ARG A 51 -9.12 16.93 5.51
CA ARG A 51 -9.65 17.92 4.55
C ARG A 51 -10.02 19.24 5.20
N THR A 52 -10.46 19.19 6.46
CA THR A 52 -10.85 20.37 7.25
C THR A 52 -9.70 20.93 8.09
N HIS A 53 -8.47 20.44 7.88
CA HIS A 53 -7.26 20.85 8.61
C HIS A 53 -7.31 20.67 10.14
N ARG A 54 -8.24 19.86 10.64
CA ARG A 54 -8.36 19.54 12.07
C ARG A 54 -7.18 18.72 12.57
N LEU A 55 -6.52 17.94 11.70
CA LEU A 55 -5.36 17.14 12.09
C LEU A 55 -4.15 17.99 12.49
N LEU A 56 -4.06 19.24 12.01
CA LEU A 56 -2.98 20.16 12.41
C LEU A 56 -3.01 20.54 13.90
N SER A 57 -4.13 20.32 14.60
CA SER A 57 -4.23 20.50 16.05
C SER A 57 -3.57 19.37 16.85
N VAL A 58 -3.26 18.24 16.21
CA VAL A 58 -2.64 17.08 16.85
C VAL A 58 -1.13 17.25 16.92
N ARG A 59 -0.56 17.05 18.10
CA ARG A 59 0.88 17.18 18.33
C ARG A 59 1.67 16.29 17.36
N GLY A 60 2.59 16.90 16.61
CA GLY A 60 3.48 16.18 15.70
C GLY A 60 2.95 16.03 14.27
N ILE A 61 1.68 16.35 14.02
CA ILE A 61 1.15 16.44 12.66
C ILE A 61 1.46 17.83 12.10
N LYS A 62 2.08 17.85 10.92
CA LYS A 62 2.32 19.07 10.13
C LYS A 62 1.58 18.95 8.80
N ALA A 63 1.50 20.05 8.05
CA ALA A 63 0.87 20.09 6.73
C ALA A 63 1.34 18.95 5.80
N LYS A 64 2.63 18.60 5.83
CA LYS A 64 3.15 17.50 5.01
C LYS A 64 2.61 16.13 5.44
N THR A 65 2.51 15.90 6.74
CA THR A 65 1.94 14.67 7.30
C THR A 65 0.47 14.55 6.94
N GLU A 66 -0.30 15.63 7.07
CA GLU A 66 -1.72 15.66 6.68
C GLU A 66 -1.93 15.39 5.18
N GLU A 67 -1.09 15.98 4.32
CA GLU A 67 -1.09 15.69 2.88
C GLU A 67 -0.80 14.21 2.60
N ASN A 68 0.18 13.64 3.31
CA ASN A 68 0.52 12.22 3.18
C ASN A 68 -0.61 11.31 3.68
N ILE A 69 -1.34 11.71 4.73
CA ILE A 69 -2.53 11.00 5.22
C ILE A 69 -3.60 10.95 4.14
N LEU A 70 -3.93 12.08 3.51
CA LEU A 70 -4.91 12.12 2.41
C LEU A 70 -4.49 11.24 1.24
N LYS A 71 -3.19 11.26 0.88
CA LYS A 71 -2.64 10.39 -0.16
C LYS A 71 -2.75 8.91 0.22
N GLY A 72 -2.41 8.55 1.45
CA GLY A 72 -2.50 7.19 1.96
C GLY A 72 -3.94 6.67 1.99
N ILE A 73 -4.91 7.49 2.42
CA ILE A 73 -6.34 7.14 2.39
C ILE A 73 -6.80 6.90 0.95
N ALA A 74 -6.45 7.79 0.03
CA ALA A 74 -6.78 7.64 -1.39
C ALA A 74 -6.16 6.37 -1.98
N MET A 75 -4.95 6.01 -1.55
CA MET A 75 -4.29 4.77 -1.96
C MET A 75 -5.03 3.54 -1.43
N LEU A 76 -5.40 3.50 -0.14
CA LEU A 76 -6.20 2.39 0.41
C LEU A 76 -7.52 2.20 -0.34
N LYS A 77 -8.26 3.29 -0.58
CA LYS A 77 -9.53 3.26 -1.34
C LYS A 77 -9.35 2.75 -2.78
N ARG A 78 -8.17 2.95 -3.38
CA ARG A 78 -7.83 2.39 -4.71
C ARG A 78 -7.43 0.91 -4.64
N THR A 79 -6.74 0.51 -3.58
CA THR A 79 -6.21 -0.87 -3.42
C THR A 79 -7.32 -1.87 -3.08
N GLU A 80 -8.44 -1.41 -2.53
CA GLU A 80 -9.67 -2.19 -2.38
C GLU A 80 -10.44 -2.40 -3.70
N GLY A 81 -10.08 -1.65 -4.76
CA GLY A 81 -10.71 -1.73 -6.07
C GLY A 81 -10.16 -2.87 -6.91
N ARG A 82 -11.04 -3.73 -7.43
CA ARG A 82 -10.70 -4.67 -8.50
C ARG A 82 -10.96 -4.00 -9.84
N ILE A 83 -10.06 -4.19 -10.80
CA ILE A 83 -10.24 -3.75 -12.19
C ILE A 83 -10.58 -4.93 -13.10
N TYR A 84 -11.17 -4.67 -14.26
CA TYR A 84 -11.48 -5.72 -15.22
C TYR A 84 -10.23 -6.27 -15.90
N PHE A 85 -10.25 -7.55 -16.24
CA PHE A 85 -9.14 -8.24 -16.88
C PHE A 85 -8.50 -7.49 -18.06
N PRO A 86 -9.24 -6.90 -19.02
CA PRO A 86 -8.62 -6.21 -20.16
C PRO A 86 -7.76 -5.03 -19.75
N GLU A 87 -8.20 -4.25 -18.76
CA GLU A 87 -7.45 -3.11 -18.23
C GLU A 87 -6.20 -3.59 -17.48
N ALA A 88 -6.35 -4.61 -16.63
CA ALA A 88 -5.24 -5.23 -15.92
C ALA A 88 -4.18 -5.79 -16.87
N TRP A 89 -4.62 -6.45 -17.96
CA TRP A 89 -3.72 -7.06 -18.94
C TRP A 89 -2.86 -6.03 -19.67
N ILE A 90 -3.46 -4.90 -20.10
CA ILE A 90 -2.72 -3.82 -20.77
C ILE A 90 -1.64 -3.25 -19.84
N LEU A 91 -1.97 -3.01 -18.57
CA LEU A 91 -1.02 -2.52 -17.58
C LEU A 91 0.08 -3.55 -17.30
N ALA A 92 -0.28 -4.83 -17.13
CA ALA A 92 0.66 -5.91 -16.86
C ALA A 92 1.64 -6.13 -18.02
N ASP A 93 1.15 -6.13 -19.26
CA ASP A 93 1.96 -6.32 -20.46
C ASP A 93 2.97 -5.18 -20.67
N SER A 94 2.55 -3.94 -20.44
CA SER A 94 3.43 -2.77 -20.45
C SER A 94 4.55 -2.85 -19.40
N MET A 95 4.19 -3.27 -18.18
CA MET A 95 5.19 -3.49 -17.10
C MET A 95 6.12 -4.66 -17.40
N LEU A 96 5.59 -5.73 -17.98
CA LEU A 96 6.38 -6.89 -18.39
C LEU A 96 7.44 -6.51 -19.44
N ALA A 97 7.08 -5.67 -20.42
CA ALA A 97 8.03 -5.15 -21.40
C ALA A 97 9.15 -4.33 -20.75
N THR A 98 8.81 -3.50 -19.76
CA THR A 98 9.78 -2.72 -18.99
C THR A 98 10.74 -3.62 -18.23
N LEU A 99 10.22 -4.64 -17.53
CA LEU A 99 11.04 -5.59 -16.77
C LEU A 99 11.98 -6.39 -17.67
N ARG A 100 11.50 -6.85 -18.85
CA ARG A 100 12.33 -7.59 -19.81
C ARG A 100 13.49 -6.76 -20.39
N ALA A 101 13.39 -5.43 -20.36
CA ALA A 101 14.44 -4.54 -20.82
C ALA A 101 15.51 -4.25 -19.75
N LEU A 102 15.28 -4.63 -18.49
CA LEU A 102 16.25 -4.42 -17.42
C LEU A 102 17.48 -5.31 -17.59
N LYS A 103 18.67 -4.73 -17.36
CA LYS A 103 19.93 -5.46 -17.38
C LYS A 103 19.92 -6.52 -16.26
N GLY A 104 20.29 -7.76 -16.60
CA GLY A 104 20.35 -8.87 -15.65
C GLY A 104 19.06 -9.68 -15.55
N VAL A 105 17.99 -9.29 -16.26
CA VAL A 105 16.78 -10.12 -16.38
C VAL A 105 16.98 -11.18 -17.46
N ALA A 106 16.91 -12.45 -17.05
CA ALA A 106 16.90 -13.60 -17.95
C ALA A 106 15.49 -13.89 -18.50
N ARG A 107 14.46 -13.74 -17.65
CA ARG A 107 13.06 -13.93 -18.01
C ARG A 107 12.14 -13.14 -17.09
N ALA A 108 11.02 -12.68 -17.62
CA ALA A 108 9.91 -12.17 -16.82
C ALA A 108 8.57 -12.67 -17.35
N GLU A 109 7.62 -12.91 -16.46
CA GLU A 109 6.25 -13.38 -16.77
C GLU A 109 5.19 -12.72 -15.88
N ILE A 110 3.97 -12.60 -16.41
CA ILE A 110 2.78 -12.24 -15.62
C ILE A 110 2.35 -13.47 -14.80
N ALA A 111 2.06 -13.25 -13.52
CA ALA A 111 1.59 -14.26 -12.58
C ALA A 111 0.18 -13.92 -12.06
N GLY A 112 -0.20 -14.49 -10.90
CA GLY A 112 -1.40 -14.05 -10.21
C GLY A 112 -2.73 -14.37 -10.90
N SER A 113 -3.75 -13.58 -10.57
CA SER A 113 -5.08 -13.66 -11.19
C SER A 113 -5.10 -13.20 -12.64
N ALA A 114 -4.22 -12.24 -13.01
CA ALA A 114 -4.09 -11.78 -14.39
C ALA A 114 -3.64 -12.92 -15.32
N ARG A 115 -2.64 -13.72 -14.92
CA ARG A 115 -2.22 -14.90 -15.69
C ARG A 115 -3.34 -15.92 -15.93
N ARG A 116 -4.29 -16.04 -14.99
CA ARG A 116 -5.42 -16.99 -15.07
C ARG A 116 -6.65 -16.41 -15.76
N ALA A 117 -6.56 -15.20 -16.32
CA ALA A 117 -7.69 -14.50 -16.95
C ALA A 117 -8.93 -14.41 -16.04
N SER A 118 -8.72 -14.16 -14.74
CA SER A 118 -9.85 -13.91 -13.82
C SER A 118 -10.59 -12.65 -14.25
N GLU A 119 -11.93 -12.67 -14.25
CA GLU A 119 -12.78 -11.57 -14.76
C GLU A 119 -12.40 -10.20 -14.19
N THR A 120 -12.03 -10.19 -12.91
CA THR A 120 -11.51 -9.03 -12.20
C THR A 120 -10.16 -9.37 -11.57
N VAL A 121 -9.30 -8.36 -11.43
CA VAL A 121 -7.92 -8.45 -10.92
C VAL A 121 -7.75 -7.42 -9.81
N GLY A 122 -7.12 -7.81 -8.69
CA GLY A 122 -6.82 -6.91 -7.58
C GLY A 122 -5.49 -6.21 -7.81
N ASP A 123 -4.40 -6.92 -7.54
CA ASP A 123 -3.03 -6.52 -7.82
C ASP A 123 -2.44 -7.24 -9.04
N LEU A 124 -1.31 -6.71 -9.53
CA LEU A 124 -0.54 -7.30 -10.62
C LEU A 124 0.69 -8.00 -10.07
N ASP A 125 0.70 -9.33 -10.18
CA ASP A 125 1.87 -10.15 -9.87
C ASP A 125 2.77 -10.31 -11.09
N LEU A 126 4.05 -9.97 -10.96
CA LEU A 126 5.07 -10.15 -11.98
C LEU A 126 6.23 -10.97 -11.40
N LEU A 127 6.66 -12.00 -12.14
CA LEU A 127 7.78 -12.86 -11.75
C LEU A 127 8.98 -12.57 -12.64
N VAL A 128 10.16 -12.38 -12.02
CA VAL A 128 11.41 -12.11 -12.72
C VAL A 128 12.46 -13.14 -12.32
N ALA A 129 13.18 -13.66 -13.30
CA ALA A 129 14.35 -14.51 -13.12
C ALA A 129 15.61 -13.76 -13.58
N GLY A 130 16.65 -13.78 -12.75
CA GLY A 130 17.95 -13.18 -13.02
C GLY A 130 18.97 -13.59 -11.95
N ASP A 131 20.24 -13.33 -12.23
CA ASP A 131 21.36 -13.83 -11.41
C ASP A 131 21.61 -13.01 -10.13
N ASP A 132 21.12 -11.76 -10.10
CA ASP A 132 21.25 -10.86 -8.94
C ASP A 132 19.87 -10.27 -8.56
N PRO A 133 19.09 -10.98 -7.72
CA PRO A 133 17.76 -10.54 -7.31
C PRO A 133 17.76 -9.22 -6.52
N ASP A 134 18.82 -8.91 -5.77
CA ASP A 134 18.91 -7.69 -4.97
C ASP A 134 19.14 -6.47 -5.85
N ALA A 135 20.06 -6.57 -6.83
CA ALA A 135 20.25 -5.52 -7.81
C ALA A 135 18.98 -5.27 -8.64
N LEU A 136 18.29 -6.34 -9.04
CA LEU A 136 17.03 -6.24 -9.79
C LEU A 136 15.91 -5.61 -8.96
N ARG A 137 15.76 -5.96 -7.68
CA ARG A 137 14.81 -5.32 -6.76
C ARG A 137 15.11 -3.83 -6.62
N ALA A 138 16.37 -3.48 -6.40
CA ALA A 138 16.78 -2.08 -6.23
C ALA A 138 16.55 -1.26 -7.51
N GLU A 139 16.76 -1.84 -8.69
CA GLU A 139 16.51 -1.19 -9.98
C GLU A 139 15.01 -1.04 -10.25
N PHE A 140 14.21 -2.09 -9.99
CA PHE A 140 12.75 -2.04 -10.12
C PHE A 140 12.14 -0.92 -9.27
N GLY A 141 12.54 -0.80 -8.01
CA GLY A 141 12.08 0.25 -7.10
C GLY A 141 12.46 1.68 -7.51
N ARG A 142 13.37 1.84 -8.49
CA ARG A 142 13.84 3.14 -9.01
C ARG A 142 13.28 3.48 -10.40
N LEU A 143 12.46 2.61 -10.99
CA LEU A 143 11.84 2.87 -12.28
C LEU A 143 10.98 4.14 -12.25
N PRO A 144 10.94 4.95 -13.34
CA PRO A 144 10.12 6.16 -13.40
C PRO A 144 8.62 5.94 -13.15
N GLN A 145 8.13 4.73 -13.42
CA GLN A 145 6.74 4.34 -13.20
C GLN A 145 6.42 4.06 -11.72
N VAL A 146 7.43 3.92 -10.86
CA VAL A 146 7.24 3.71 -9.42
C VAL A 146 6.97 5.04 -8.75
N ASN A 147 5.77 5.16 -8.18
CA ASN A 147 5.40 6.32 -7.36
C ASN A 147 5.83 6.15 -5.89
N GLU A 148 5.67 4.95 -5.33
CA GLU A 148 5.98 4.65 -3.93
C GLU A 148 6.34 3.17 -3.76
N VAL A 149 7.32 2.88 -2.90
CA VAL A 149 7.70 1.51 -2.50
C VAL A 149 7.08 1.22 -1.13
N ILE A 150 6.10 0.31 -1.10
CA ILE A 150 5.31 -0.01 0.10
C ILE A 150 6.04 -1.03 0.99
N ALA A 151 6.69 -2.00 0.35
CA ALA A 151 7.50 -3.01 1.01
C ALA A 151 8.61 -3.45 0.05
N GLN A 152 9.77 -3.77 0.59
CA GLN A 152 10.89 -4.32 -0.16
C GLN A 152 11.72 -5.18 0.77
N ASP A 153 11.54 -6.49 0.67
CA ASP A 153 12.28 -7.46 1.46
C ASP A 153 13.45 -8.01 0.63
N GLY A 154 14.63 -8.06 1.26
CA GLY A 154 15.79 -8.80 0.77
C GLY A 154 15.75 -10.26 1.25
N ALA A 155 16.58 -11.11 0.62
CA ALA A 155 16.90 -12.43 1.17
C ALA A 155 17.91 -12.31 2.32
#